data_AF-A0A0C9W7S1-F1
#
_entry.id   AF-A0A0C9W7S1-F1
#
_cell.length_a   1.000
_cell.length_b   1.000
_cell.length_c   1.000
_cell.angle_alpha   90.00
_cell.angle_beta   90.00
_cell.angle_gamma   90.00
#
_symmetry.space_group_name_H-M   'P 1'
#
loop_
_entity.id
_entity.type
_entity.pdbx_description
1 polymer ?
#
loop_
_entity_poly.entity_id
_entity_poly.type
_entity_poly.pdbx_seq_one_letter_code
_entity_poly.pdbx_strand_id
1 'polypeptide(L)'
;QKKTVIFSILMQSVNQKSNALQSILGIFLQSAHAPQKVIDTLACMGISISTDAINAAIRSLSIESQATLQKLGQSLLAVYAYDNFDVDLKSQVPTAERSNDSLKHLTSGLLFPLSHGVTVNDLKCSKELWCKSALNPKVEEHNLPPKRSHKDLVNIHPEPGNLPHITRQAQFISWKFLDDLCSHGPEYFRQFKLMIPEPDAIEKIPLVKTPITAARAMDINNSTVSGNIRAVVDLLAQGGIHDPSATSSSKFDSPDISEHVILVHGDLGTGERL
;
A
#
# COMPACT_ATOMS: atom_id res chain seq x y z
N GLN A 1 -35.13 -12.39 24.11
CA GLN A 1 -34.71 -12.44 25.52
C GLN A 1 -33.20 -12.55 25.71
N LYS A 2 -32.52 -13.61 25.23
CA LYS A 2 -31.04 -13.76 25.39
C LYS A 2 -30.22 -12.58 24.84
N LYS A 3 -30.55 -12.08 23.63
CA LYS A 3 -29.87 -10.91 23.03
C LYS A 3 -30.03 -9.63 23.86
N THR A 4 -31.24 -9.38 24.37
CA THR A 4 -31.55 -8.21 25.21
C THR A 4 -30.76 -8.23 26.50
N VAL A 5 -30.66 -9.38 27.16
CA VAL A 5 -29.87 -9.56 28.39
C VAL A 5 -28.38 -9.33 28.12
N ILE A 6 -27.85 -9.84 27.00
CA ILE A 6 -26.45 -9.61 26.60
C ILE A 6 -26.18 -8.11 26.37
N PHE A 7 -27.06 -7.39 25.67
CA PHE A 7 -26.94 -5.94 25.48
C PHE A 7 -27.01 -5.18 26.81
N SER A 8 -27.92 -5.55 27.72
CA SER A 8 -28.00 -4.92 29.04
C SER A 8 -26.75 -5.16 29.89
N ILE A 9 -26.15 -6.35 29.83
CA ILE A 9 -24.89 -6.66 30.51
C ILE A 9 -23.74 -5.83 29.91
N LEU A 10 -23.65 -5.74 28.58
CA LEU A 10 -22.63 -4.94 27.89
C LEU A 10 -22.78 -3.43 28.12
N MET A 11 -24.01 -2.94 28.25
CA MET A 11 -24.31 -1.53 28.59
C MET A 11 -24.03 -1.21 30.06
N GLN A 12 -24.21 -2.17 30.98
CA GLN A 12 -23.88 -2.00 32.40
C GLN A 12 -22.41 -2.26 32.71
N SER A 13 -21.67 -2.98 31.86
CA SER A 13 -20.23 -3.17 31.99
C SER A 13 -19.46 -1.96 31.46
N VAL A 14 -19.74 -0.76 31.98
CA VAL A 14 -18.94 0.44 31.70
C VAL A 14 -17.65 0.36 32.51
N ASN A 15 -16.67 -0.39 32.00
CA ASN A 15 -15.33 -0.44 32.56
C ASN A 15 -14.41 0.40 31.66
N GLN A 16 -13.65 1.34 32.24
CA GLN A 16 -12.63 2.11 31.51
C GLN A 16 -11.61 1.20 30.77
N LYS A 17 -11.44 -0.05 31.21
CA LYS A 17 -10.57 -1.05 30.56
C LYS A 17 -11.25 -1.86 29.45
N SER A 18 -12.58 -1.75 29.27
CA SER A 18 -13.33 -2.53 28.29
C SER A 18 -14.53 -1.75 27.74
N ASN A 19 -14.25 -0.74 26.92
CA ASN A 19 -15.25 0.08 26.22
C ASN A 19 -15.26 -0.14 24.70
N ALA A 20 -14.63 -1.24 24.22
CA ALA A 20 -14.41 -1.46 22.79
C ALA A 20 -15.70 -1.37 21.95
N LEU A 21 -16.81 -1.96 22.41
CA LEU A 21 -18.08 -1.88 21.70
C LEU A 21 -18.65 -0.45 21.66
N GLN A 22 -18.57 0.28 22.77
CA GLN A 22 -19.02 1.68 22.86
C GLN A 22 -18.16 2.59 21.96
N SER A 23 -16.85 2.32 21.88
CA SER A 23 -15.91 3.01 21.00
C SER A 23 -16.21 2.74 19.52
N ILE A 24 -16.45 1.48 19.15
CA ILE A 24 -16.86 1.10 17.78
C ILE A 24 -18.18 1.77 17.41
N LEU A 25 -19.18 1.71 18.29
CA LEU A 25 -20.48 2.35 18.06
C LEU A 25 -20.35 3.87 17.95
N GLY A 26 -19.56 4.51 18.81
CA GLY A 26 -19.31 5.95 18.75
C GLY A 26 -18.64 6.38 17.45
N ILE A 27 -17.55 5.71 17.06
CA ILE A 27 -16.86 5.98 15.79
C ILE A 27 -17.80 5.74 14.61
N PHE A 28 -18.60 4.67 14.64
CA PHE A 28 -19.58 4.39 13.60
C PHE A 28 -20.63 5.52 13.48
N LEU A 29 -21.21 5.94 14.61
CA LEU A 29 -22.19 7.03 14.62
C LEU A 29 -21.60 8.34 14.11
N GLN A 30 -20.37 8.67 14.51
CA GLN A 30 -19.64 9.83 13.98
C GLN A 30 -19.43 9.71 12.47
N SER A 31 -19.04 8.53 11.97
CA SER A 31 -18.83 8.28 10.53
C SER A 31 -20.11 8.34 9.71
N ALA A 32 -21.25 7.99 10.31
CA ALA A 32 -22.57 8.06 9.71
C ALA A 32 -23.21 9.47 9.80
N HIS A 33 -22.44 10.47 10.23
CA HIS A 33 -22.91 11.84 10.45
C HIS A 33 -24.10 11.95 11.42
N ALA A 34 -24.15 11.10 12.44
CA ALA A 34 -25.16 11.22 13.49
C ALA A 34 -25.01 12.58 14.21
N PRO A 35 -26.12 13.29 14.51
CA PRO A 35 -26.02 14.56 15.22
C PRO A 35 -25.32 14.39 16.57
N GLN A 36 -24.46 15.35 16.91
CA GLN A 36 -23.74 15.43 18.18
C GLN A 36 -24.61 15.08 19.40
N LYS A 37 -25.82 15.68 19.47
CA LYS A 37 -26.80 15.43 20.54
C LYS A 37 -27.23 13.97 20.65
N VAL A 38 -27.34 13.24 19.53
CA VAL A 38 -27.67 11.82 19.50
C VAL A 38 -26.52 11.01 20.08
N ILE A 39 -25.28 11.30 19.68
CA ILE A 39 -24.09 10.61 20.18
C ILE A 39 -23.94 10.83 21.68
N ASP A 40 -24.08 12.08 22.15
CA ASP A 40 -24.00 12.42 23.58
C ASP A 40 -25.10 11.75 24.39
N THR A 41 -26.33 11.69 23.87
CA THR A 41 -27.43 10.99 24.54
C THR A 41 -27.12 9.50 24.67
N LEU A 42 -26.65 8.86 23.60
CA LEU A 42 -26.25 7.45 23.61
C LEU A 42 -25.03 7.21 24.52
N ALA A 43 -24.14 8.18 24.64
CA ALA A 43 -23.03 8.14 25.59
C ALA A 43 -23.52 8.20 27.04
N CYS A 44 -24.47 9.08 27.36
CA CYS A 44 -25.11 9.12 28.67
C CYS A 44 -25.86 7.82 29.01
N MET A 45 -26.39 7.11 28.00
CA MET A 45 -27.02 5.80 28.16
C MET A 45 -26.03 4.63 28.27
N GLY A 46 -24.72 4.88 28.16
CA GLY A 46 -23.69 3.83 28.18
C GLY A 46 -23.66 2.97 26.92
N ILE A 47 -24.21 3.45 25.79
CA ILE A 47 -24.24 2.74 24.50
C ILE A 47 -23.04 3.14 23.63
N SER A 48 -22.64 4.40 23.70
CA SER A 48 -21.53 4.99 22.95
C SER A 48 -20.51 5.61 23.91
N ILE A 49 -19.33 5.95 23.39
CA ILE A 49 -18.45 6.94 24.02
C ILE A 49 -18.91 8.36 23.66
N SER A 50 -18.47 9.35 24.44
CA SER A 50 -18.72 10.76 24.13
C SER A 50 -17.97 11.18 22.87
N THR A 51 -18.40 12.26 22.24
CA THR A 51 -17.70 12.79 21.06
C THR A 51 -16.31 13.30 21.34
N ASP A 52 -16.07 13.85 22.53
CA ASP A 52 -14.72 14.22 22.96
C ASP A 52 -13.81 12.99 23.00
N ALA A 53 -14.31 11.86 23.49
CA ALA A 53 -13.58 10.60 23.48
C ALA A 53 -13.38 10.05 22.06
N ILE A 54 -14.36 10.21 21.16
CA ILE A 54 -14.22 9.86 19.74
C ILE A 54 -13.11 10.69 19.09
N ASN A 55 -13.16 12.02 19.26
CA ASN A 55 -12.16 12.94 18.69
C ASN A 55 -10.76 12.68 19.25
N ALA A 56 -10.66 12.40 20.54
CA ALA A 56 -9.40 12.00 21.17
C ALA A 56 -8.87 10.68 20.59
N ALA A 57 -9.73 9.67 20.43
CA ALA A 57 -9.35 8.38 19.84
C ALA A 57 -8.89 8.53 18.38
N ILE A 58 -9.62 9.27 17.55
CA ILE A 58 -9.24 9.55 16.15
C ILE A 58 -7.88 10.27 16.11
N ARG A 59 -7.67 11.27 16.97
CA ARG A 59 -6.40 11.99 17.04
C ARG A 59 -5.25 11.07 17.45
N SER A 60 -5.45 10.23 18.47
CA SER A 60 -4.45 9.25 18.91
C SER A 60 -4.11 8.25 17.81
N LEU A 61 -5.11 7.68 17.13
CA LEU A 61 -4.92 6.78 16.00
C LEU A 61 -4.17 7.47 14.85
N SER A 62 -4.50 8.72 14.56
CA SER A 62 -3.80 9.50 13.53
C SER A 62 -2.33 9.73 13.88
N ILE A 63 -2.02 10.05 15.15
CA ILE A 63 -0.64 10.26 15.62
C ILE A 63 0.14 8.94 15.56
N GLU A 64 -0.44 7.85 16.03
CA GLU A 64 0.18 6.52 16.01
C GLU A 64 0.42 6.01 14.58
N SER A 65 -0.55 6.22 13.68
CA SER A 65 -0.42 5.92 12.26
C SER A 65 0.71 6.72 11.62
N GLN A 66 0.79 8.03 11.91
CA GLN A 66 1.87 8.88 11.41
C GLN A 66 3.23 8.44 11.94
N ALA A 67 3.35 8.14 13.23
CA ALA A 67 4.62 7.66 13.81
C ALA A 67 5.05 6.32 13.21
N THR A 68 4.09 5.41 12.97
CA THR A 68 4.34 4.11 12.32
C THR A 68 4.81 4.31 10.87
N LEU A 69 4.15 5.20 10.14
CA LEU A 69 4.47 5.52 8.76
C LEU A 69 5.86 6.17 8.64
N GLN A 70 6.19 7.12 9.53
CA GLN A 70 7.52 7.73 9.61
C GLN A 70 8.60 6.71 9.96
N LYS A 71 8.38 5.87 10.98
CA LYS A 71 9.32 4.82 11.35
C LYS A 71 9.57 3.85 10.18
N LEU A 72 8.52 3.51 9.43
CA LEU A 72 8.62 2.65 8.25
C LEU A 72 9.41 3.35 7.13
N GLY A 73 9.07 4.59 6.77
CA GLY A 73 9.78 5.33 5.74
C GLY A 73 11.25 5.58 6.09
N GLN A 74 11.53 6.01 7.32
CA GLN A 74 12.88 6.26 7.82
C GLN A 74 13.75 4.99 7.92
N SER A 75 13.15 3.79 7.91
CA SER A 75 13.90 2.53 7.86
C SER A 75 14.61 2.31 6.52
N LEU A 76 14.26 3.06 5.47
CA LEU A 76 14.68 2.87 4.09
C LEU A 76 14.30 1.51 3.49
N LEU A 77 13.50 0.71 4.21
CA LEU A 77 12.98 -0.58 3.79
C LEU A 77 11.49 -0.49 3.49
N ALA A 78 11.03 0.65 2.99
CA ALA A 78 9.63 0.89 2.64
C ALA A 78 9.46 0.98 1.13
N VAL A 79 8.39 0.38 0.62
CA VAL A 79 7.84 0.68 -0.70
C VAL A 79 6.70 1.66 -0.50
N TYR A 80 6.71 2.69 -1.34
CA TYR A 80 5.68 3.71 -1.40
C TYR A 80 4.76 3.37 -2.56
N ALA A 81 3.46 3.28 -2.34
CA ALA A 81 2.49 3.16 -3.41
C ALA A 81 1.47 4.29 -3.34
N TYR A 82 1.07 4.83 -4.48
CA TYR A 82 0.02 5.82 -4.55
C TYR A 82 -0.83 5.67 -5.80
N ASP A 83 -2.09 6.09 -5.71
CA ASP A 83 -3.03 6.05 -6.82
C ASP A 83 -4.10 7.14 -6.65
N ASN A 84 -4.75 7.50 -7.76
CA ASN A 84 -5.89 8.40 -7.76
C ASN A 84 -7.10 7.76 -7.08
N PHE A 85 -7.89 8.58 -6.42
CA PHE A 85 -9.27 8.25 -6.14
C PHE A 85 -10.14 9.50 -6.27
N ASP A 86 -11.26 9.34 -6.97
CA ASP A 86 -12.22 10.41 -7.18
C ASP A 86 -13.35 10.31 -6.17
N VAL A 87 -13.65 11.44 -5.51
CA VAL A 87 -14.77 11.54 -4.59
C VAL A 87 -15.79 12.53 -5.14
N ASP A 88 -17.00 12.06 -5.40
CA ASP A 88 -18.14 12.91 -5.74
C ASP A 88 -18.79 13.46 -4.47
N LEU A 89 -18.36 14.65 -4.05
CA LEU A 89 -18.91 15.38 -2.91
C LEU A 89 -20.19 16.13 -3.33
N LYS A 90 -21.29 15.39 -3.44
CA LYS A 90 -22.60 15.95 -3.77
C LYS A 90 -23.02 16.98 -2.71
N SER A 91 -23.26 18.22 -3.15
CA SER A 91 -23.91 19.25 -2.31
C SER A 91 -25.36 18.84 -2.01
N GLN A 92 -25.82 19.02 -0.77
CA GLN A 92 -27.23 18.83 -0.39
C GLN A 92 -28.17 19.81 -1.13
N VAL A 93 -27.66 20.95 -1.62
CA VAL A 93 -28.42 21.92 -2.41
C VAL A 93 -27.75 22.06 -3.78
N PRO A 94 -28.39 21.60 -4.87
CA PRO A 94 -27.89 21.82 -6.21
C PRO A 94 -28.07 23.31 -6.57
N THR A 95 -27.00 24.11 -6.48
CA THR A 95 -26.99 25.45 -7.05
C THR A 95 -26.64 25.33 -8.53
N ALA A 96 -27.48 25.88 -9.42
CA ALA A 96 -27.33 25.77 -10.88
C ALA A 96 -25.96 26.24 -11.41
N GLU A 97 -25.23 27.07 -10.66
CA GLU A 97 -23.93 27.63 -11.04
C GLU A 97 -22.71 26.73 -10.69
N ARG A 98 -22.88 25.62 -9.96
CA ARG A 98 -21.76 24.75 -9.51
C ARG A 98 -22.00 23.25 -9.72
N SER A 99 -22.70 22.86 -10.79
CA SER A 99 -23.06 21.45 -11.03
C SER A 99 -21.89 20.52 -11.35
N ASN A 100 -20.71 21.04 -11.71
CA ASN A 100 -19.57 20.25 -12.18
C ASN A 100 -18.38 20.21 -11.19
N ASP A 101 -18.50 20.83 -10.01
CA ASP A 101 -17.38 21.03 -9.07
C ASP A 101 -17.42 20.08 -7.85
N SER A 102 -18.32 19.09 -7.89
CA SER A 102 -18.49 18.08 -6.83
C SER A 102 -17.43 16.98 -6.87
N LEU A 103 -16.88 16.68 -8.05
CA LEU A 103 -15.83 15.68 -8.21
C LEU A 103 -14.49 16.24 -7.71
N LYS A 104 -13.95 15.66 -6.65
CA LYS A 104 -12.60 15.95 -6.16
C LYS A 104 -11.64 14.84 -6.55
N HIS A 105 -10.63 15.20 -7.33
CA HIS A 105 -9.50 14.34 -7.69
C HIS A 105 -8.49 14.37 -6.55
N LEU A 106 -8.40 13.28 -5.78
CA LEU A 106 -7.48 13.14 -4.66
C LEU A 106 -6.49 12.02 -4.94
N THR A 107 -5.33 12.07 -4.30
CA THR A 107 -4.34 10.99 -4.34
C THR A 107 -4.35 10.25 -3.00
N SER A 108 -4.48 8.93 -3.04
CA SER A 108 -4.30 8.05 -1.89
C SER A 108 -2.88 7.46 -1.92
N GLY A 109 -2.32 7.18 -0.75
CA GLY A 109 -1.02 6.56 -0.64
C GLY A 109 -0.98 5.50 0.45
N LEU A 110 -0.05 4.56 0.33
CA LEU A 110 0.23 3.56 1.33
C LEU A 110 1.71 3.20 1.33
N LEU A 111 2.20 2.76 2.48
CA LEU A 111 3.56 2.24 2.66
C LEU A 111 3.48 0.80 3.12
N PHE A 112 4.42 -0.03 2.66
CA PHE A 112 4.60 -1.39 3.15
C PHE A 112 6.09 -1.76 3.19
N PRO A 113 6.50 -2.62 4.13
CA PRO A 113 7.90 -2.98 4.27
C PRO A 113 8.37 -3.94 3.17
N LEU A 114 9.59 -3.72 2.70
CA LEU A 114 10.35 -4.70 1.95
C LEU A 114 10.63 -5.90 2.84
N SER A 115 10.06 -7.03 2.44
CA SER A 115 10.12 -8.29 3.18
C SER A 115 11.12 -9.26 2.53
N HIS A 116 11.13 -10.52 2.97
CA HIS A 116 11.88 -11.61 2.33
C HIS A 116 13.41 -11.43 2.32
N GLY A 117 13.96 -10.81 3.38
CA GLY A 117 15.41 -10.73 3.60
C GLY A 117 16.10 -9.52 2.98
N VAL A 118 15.35 -8.60 2.38
CA VAL A 118 15.90 -7.33 1.88
C VAL A 118 16.46 -6.51 3.04
N THR A 119 17.69 -6.03 2.87
CA THR A 119 18.42 -5.20 3.81
C THR A 119 18.67 -3.82 3.21
N VAL A 120 19.00 -2.84 4.08
CA VAL A 120 19.30 -1.48 3.64
C VAL A 120 20.49 -1.45 2.68
N ASN A 121 21.45 -2.36 2.85
CA ASN A 121 22.63 -2.44 1.99
C ASN A 121 22.28 -2.90 0.56
N ASP A 122 21.24 -3.71 0.38
CA ASP A 122 20.79 -4.12 -0.96
C ASP A 122 20.28 -2.92 -1.77
N LEU A 123 19.80 -1.89 -1.08
CA LEU A 123 19.33 -0.63 -1.68
C LEU A 123 20.44 0.41 -1.85
N LYS A 124 21.66 0.19 -1.34
CA LYS A 124 22.81 1.11 -1.47
C LYS A 124 23.48 1.04 -2.85
N CYS A 125 22.68 1.19 -3.90
CA CYS A 125 23.14 1.08 -5.27
C CYS A 125 22.72 2.29 -6.14
N SER A 126 22.28 3.40 -5.53
CA SER A 126 21.79 4.59 -6.28
C SER A 126 22.86 5.11 -7.25
N LYS A 127 24.11 5.21 -6.79
CA LYS A 127 25.25 5.68 -7.59
C LYS A 127 25.55 4.76 -8.77
N GLU A 128 25.56 3.45 -8.53
CA GLU A 128 25.82 2.46 -9.58
C GLU A 128 24.71 2.49 -10.63
N LEU A 129 23.45 2.52 -10.19
CA LEU A 129 22.30 2.64 -11.08
C LEU A 129 22.35 3.93 -11.89
N TRP A 130 22.68 5.06 -11.27
CA TRP A 130 22.81 6.34 -11.97
C TRP A 130 23.95 6.32 -13.00
N CYS A 131 25.11 5.75 -12.66
CA CYS A 131 26.24 5.60 -13.59
C CYS A 131 25.90 4.73 -14.81
N LYS A 132 24.99 3.77 -14.68
CA LYS A 132 24.55 2.87 -15.75
C LYS A 132 23.23 3.28 -16.41
N SER A 133 22.60 4.35 -15.92
CA SER A 133 21.28 4.77 -16.39
C SER A 133 21.37 5.47 -17.73
N ALA A 134 20.52 5.08 -18.68
CA ALA A 134 20.32 5.81 -19.92
C ALA A 134 19.78 7.25 -19.71
N LEU A 135 19.31 7.57 -18.51
CA LEU A 135 18.85 8.90 -18.13
C LEU A 135 19.98 9.82 -17.66
N ASN A 136 21.18 9.30 -17.38
CA ASN A 136 22.31 10.10 -16.97
C ASN A 136 22.95 10.78 -18.18
N PRO A 137 22.90 12.13 -18.31
CA PRO A 137 23.41 12.83 -19.49
C PRO A 137 24.93 12.72 -19.68
N LYS A 138 25.66 12.24 -18.66
CA LYS A 138 27.11 12.07 -18.67
C LYS A 138 27.54 10.62 -18.90
N VAL A 139 26.60 9.69 -19.13
CA VAL A 139 26.93 8.29 -19.33
C VAL A 139 27.58 8.08 -20.69
N GLU A 140 28.70 7.37 -20.72
CA GLU A 140 29.28 6.91 -21.98
C GLU A 140 28.55 5.66 -22.47
N GLU A 141 28.40 5.52 -23.79
CA GLU A 141 27.62 4.43 -24.40
C GLU A 141 28.11 3.03 -23.99
N HIS A 142 29.42 2.88 -23.76
CA HIS A 142 30.02 1.61 -23.32
C HIS A 142 29.64 1.21 -21.87
N ASN A 143 29.14 2.15 -21.06
CA ASN A 143 28.68 1.90 -19.70
C ASN A 143 27.18 1.57 -19.62
N LEU A 144 26.46 1.70 -20.74
CA LEU A 144 25.03 1.37 -20.77
C LEU A 144 24.83 -0.15 -20.75
N PRO A 145 23.93 -0.66 -19.89
CA PRO A 145 23.59 -2.06 -19.92
C PRO A 145 22.91 -2.41 -21.26
N PRO A 146 23.03 -3.66 -21.74
CA PRO A 146 22.30 -4.12 -22.90
C PRO A 146 20.80 -3.87 -22.73
N LYS A 147 20.14 -3.38 -23.79
CA LYS A 147 18.67 -3.22 -23.77
C LYS A 147 18.02 -4.58 -23.56
N ARG A 148 17.41 -4.75 -22.39
CA ARG A 148 16.60 -5.92 -22.05
C ARG A 148 15.18 -5.72 -22.58
N SER A 149 14.60 -6.79 -23.07
CA SER A 149 13.22 -6.89 -23.50
C SER A 149 12.45 -7.83 -22.57
N HIS A 150 11.12 -7.90 -22.72
CA HIS A 150 10.32 -8.91 -22.02
C HIS A 150 10.79 -10.35 -22.31
N LYS A 151 11.48 -10.60 -23.43
CA LYS A 151 12.04 -11.92 -23.75
C LYS A 151 13.18 -12.31 -22.82
N ASP A 152 13.91 -11.34 -22.29
CA ASP A 152 14.96 -11.58 -21.29
C ASP A 152 14.36 -12.02 -19.95
N LEU A 153 13.11 -11.64 -19.64
CA LEU A 153 12.42 -12.08 -18.43
C LEU A 153 12.17 -13.60 -18.41
N VAL A 154 12.06 -14.22 -19.59
CA VAL A 154 11.92 -15.68 -19.71
C VAL A 154 13.20 -16.40 -19.29
N ASN A 155 14.35 -15.72 -19.33
CA ASN A 155 15.67 -16.30 -19.06
C ASN A 155 16.24 -15.86 -17.71
N ILE A 156 15.43 -15.31 -16.78
CA ILE A 156 15.91 -14.90 -15.45
C ILE A 156 16.49 -16.09 -14.68
N HIS A 157 15.88 -17.27 -14.84
CA HIS A 157 16.36 -18.50 -14.23
C HIS A 157 17.00 -19.39 -15.29
N PRO A 158 18.34 -19.55 -15.30
CA PRO A 158 19.00 -20.39 -16.28
C PRO A 158 18.58 -21.86 -16.14
N GLU A 159 18.44 -22.53 -17.29
CA GLU A 159 18.18 -23.96 -17.35
C GLU A 159 19.40 -24.74 -16.83
N PRO A 160 19.20 -25.78 -16.00
CA PRO A 160 20.29 -26.62 -15.54
C PRO A 160 20.83 -27.43 -16.73
N GLY A 161 22.12 -27.28 -17.04
CA GLY A 161 22.73 -27.78 -18.28
C GLY A 161 22.72 -29.30 -18.53
N ASN A 162 22.08 -30.10 -17.67
CA ASN A 162 22.23 -31.57 -17.63
C ASN A 162 20.90 -32.37 -17.61
N LEU A 163 19.72 -31.79 -17.90
CA LEU A 163 18.44 -32.53 -17.90
C LEU A 163 17.93 -32.87 -19.32
N PRO A 164 17.27 -34.04 -19.51
CA PRO A 164 16.92 -34.56 -20.82
C PRO A 164 15.68 -33.86 -21.43
N HIS A 165 15.82 -33.45 -22.69
CA HIS A 165 14.80 -33.10 -23.69
C HIS A 165 13.74 -32.00 -23.42
N ILE A 166 13.43 -31.61 -22.18
CA ILE A 166 12.36 -30.62 -21.88
C ILE A 166 12.87 -29.55 -20.90
N THR A 167 12.74 -28.28 -21.28
CA THR A 167 13.09 -27.13 -20.44
C THR A 167 12.19 -27.03 -19.21
N ARG A 168 12.65 -26.44 -18.10
CA ARG A 168 11.81 -26.16 -16.92
C ARG A 168 10.56 -25.37 -17.29
N GLN A 169 10.69 -24.41 -18.20
CA GLN A 169 9.56 -23.67 -18.72
C GLN A 169 8.52 -24.59 -19.37
N ALA A 170 8.94 -25.53 -20.23
CA ALA A 170 8.05 -26.46 -20.88
C ALA A 170 7.44 -27.47 -19.89
N GLN A 171 8.16 -27.86 -18.84
CA GLN A 171 7.63 -28.66 -17.74
C GLN A 171 6.52 -27.90 -17.00
N PHE A 172 6.75 -26.64 -16.64
CA PHE A 172 5.74 -25.80 -15.98
C PHE A 172 4.50 -25.56 -16.85
N ILE A 173 4.69 -25.26 -18.14
CA ILE A 173 3.57 -25.09 -19.08
C ILE A 173 2.75 -26.38 -19.19
N SER A 174 3.43 -27.53 -19.30
CA SER A 174 2.77 -28.85 -19.36
C SER A 174 1.99 -29.13 -18.07
N TRP A 175 2.60 -28.87 -16.92
CA TRP A 175 1.94 -28.96 -15.63
C TRP A 175 0.70 -28.07 -15.55
N LYS A 176 0.82 -26.79 -15.94
CA LYS A 176 -0.28 -25.82 -15.86
C LYS A 176 -1.45 -26.25 -16.74
N PHE A 177 -1.18 -26.74 -17.96
CA PHE A 177 -2.21 -27.25 -18.84
C PHE A 177 -2.94 -28.47 -18.25
N LEU A 178 -2.20 -29.41 -17.64
CA LEU A 178 -2.78 -30.59 -16.99
C LEU A 178 -3.59 -30.21 -15.75
N ASP A 179 -3.09 -29.29 -14.92
CA ASP A 179 -3.80 -28.80 -13.73
C ASP A 179 -5.10 -28.08 -14.12
N ASP A 180 -5.06 -27.22 -15.15
CA ASP A 180 -6.25 -26.53 -15.67
C ASP A 180 -7.27 -27.53 -16.27
N LEU A 181 -6.81 -28.52 -17.03
CA LEU A 181 -7.67 -29.56 -17.58
C LEU A 181 -8.35 -30.39 -16.48
N CYS A 182 -7.63 -30.71 -15.41
CA CYS A 182 -8.18 -31.48 -14.30
C CYS A 182 -9.07 -30.63 -13.36
N SER A 183 -8.77 -29.34 -13.19
CA SER A 183 -9.50 -28.44 -12.30
C SER A 183 -10.74 -27.83 -12.95
N HIS A 184 -10.67 -27.53 -14.25
CA HIS A 184 -11.68 -26.76 -14.97
C HIS A 184 -12.24 -27.48 -16.21
N GLY A 185 -11.62 -28.58 -16.64
CA GLY A 185 -12.09 -29.36 -17.78
C GLY A 185 -13.24 -30.33 -17.45
N PRO A 186 -13.56 -31.24 -18.39
CA PRO A 186 -14.59 -32.25 -18.19
C PRO A 186 -14.40 -33.10 -16.94
N GLU A 187 -15.50 -33.53 -16.32
CA GLU A 187 -15.50 -34.26 -15.04
C GLU A 187 -14.64 -35.53 -15.06
N TYR A 188 -14.52 -36.17 -16.23
CA TYR A 188 -13.61 -37.29 -16.46
C TYR A 188 -12.16 -37.01 -16.03
N PHE A 189 -11.64 -35.80 -16.24
CA PHE A 189 -10.24 -35.50 -15.95
C PHE A 189 -9.95 -35.23 -14.48
N ARG A 190 -10.97 -34.93 -13.66
CA ARG A 190 -10.79 -34.64 -12.22
C ARG A 190 -10.11 -35.78 -11.47
N GLN A 191 -10.31 -37.03 -11.91
CA GLN A 191 -9.71 -38.21 -11.30
C GLN A 191 -8.17 -38.20 -11.36
N PHE A 192 -7.57 -37.49 -12.33
CA PHE A 192 -6.11 -37.43 -12.49
C PHE A 192 -5.46 -36.31 -11.67
N LYS A 193 -6.24 -35.46 -11.00
CA LYS A 193 -5.69 -34.30 -10.26
C LYS A 193 -4.66 -34.70 -9.21
N LEU A 194 -4.89 -35.81 -8.51
CA LEU A 194 -3.95 -36.31 -7.49
C LEU A 194 -2.68 -36.97 -8.08
N MET A 195 -2.66 -37.22 -9.39
CA MET A 195 -1.52 -37.83 -10.08
C MET A 195 -0.54 -36.79 -10.64
N ILE A 196 -0.90 -35.51 -10.63
CA ILE A 196 -0.07 -34.42 -11.15
C ILE A 196 0.80 -33.89 -9.99
N PRO A 197 2.13 -34.07 -10.02
CA PRO A 197 3.00 -33.52 -9.01
C PRO A 197 3.03 -31.99 -9.10
N GLU A 198 3.23 -31.31 -7.97
CA GLU A 198 3.50 -29.87 -7.94
C GLU A 198 4.79 -29.56 -8.74
N PRO A 199 4.87 -28.41 -9.42
CA PRO A 199 6.04 -28.05 -10.20
C PRO A 199 7.19 -27.68 -9.26
N ASP A 200 8.42 -27.91 -9.73
CA ASP A 200 9.62 -27.54 -9.00
C ASP A 200 9.67 -26.02 -8.76
N ALA A 201 9.70 -25.63 -7.50
CA ALA A 201 9.83 -24.23 -7.13
C ALA A 201 11.28 -23.75 -7.30
N ILE A 202 11.48 -22.71 -8.11
CA ILE A 202 12.81 -22.09 -8.32
C ILE A 202 13.07 -21.04 -7.23
N GLU A 203 12.35 -19.93 -7.30
CA GLU A 203 12.38 -18.86 -6.31
C GLU A 203 10.97 -18.64 -5.78
N LYS A 204 10.60 -19.46 -4.78
CA LYS A 204 9.27 -19.36 -4.18
C LYS A 204 9.18 -18.07 -3.37
N ILE A 205 8.31 -17.16 -3.81
CA ILE A 205 7.92 -16.01 -2.98
C ILE A 205 7.09 -16.55 -1.80
N PRO A 206 7.54 -16.35 -0.55
CA PRO A 206 6.81 -16.81 0.61
C PRO A 206 5.44 -16.13 0.69
N LEU A 207 4.38 -16.92 0.89
CA LEU A 207 3.04 -16.37 1.10
C LEU A 207 2.97 -15.77 2.51
N VAL A 208 3.09 -14.45 2.60
CA VAL A 208 2.97 -13.70 3.85
C VAL A 208 1.95 -12.58 3.68
N LYS A 209 1.24 -12.27 4.77
CA LYS A 209 0.37 -11.10 4.79
C LYS A 209 1.24 -9.85 4.93
N THR A 210 1.33 -9.05 3.87
CA THR A 210 2.06 -7.79 3.89
C THR A 210 1.33 -6.79 4.80
N PRO A 211 2.00 -6.23 5.84
CA PRO A 211 1.42 -5.14 6.61
C PRO A 211 1.41 -3.87 5.75
N ILE A 212 0.28 -3.17 5.74
CA ILE A 212 0.07 -1.95 4.95
C ILE A 212 -0.28 -0.82 5.90
N THR A 213 0.41 0.30 5.77
CA THR A 213 0.13 1.54 6.52
C THR A 213 -0.37 2.59 5.53
N ALA A 214 -1.63 3.02 5.68
CA ALA A 214 -2.20 4.05 4.82
C ALA A 214 -1.60 5.42 5.13
N ALA A 215 -1.24 6.16 4.09
CA ALA A 215 -0.90 7.58 4.18
C ALA A 215 -2.17 8.42 4.24
N ARG A 216 -2.03 9.68 4.69
CA ARG A 216 -3.12 10.65 4.58
C ARG A 216 -3.34 10.98 3.10
N ALA A 217 -4.60 11.05 2.71
CA ALA A 217 -4.98 11.48 1.38
C ALA A 217 -4.42 12.88 1.09
N MET A 218 -4.02 13.09 -0.16
CA MET A 218 -3.42 14.31 -0.65
C MET A 218 -4.36 14.97 -1.64
N ASP A 219 -4.58 16.28 -1.49
CA ASP A 219 -5.31 17.10 -2.46
C ASP A 219 -4.39 17.44 -3.64
N ILE A 220 -4.05 16.41 -4.40
CA ILE A 220 -3.12 16.44 -5.52
C ILE A 220 -3.76 15.67 -6.67
N ASN A 221 -3.85 16.33 -7.82
CA ASN A 221 -4.22 15.68 -9.07
C ASN A 221 -2.96 15.08 -9.70
N ASN A 222 -2.83 13.75 -9.69
CA ASN A 222 -1.66 13.08 -10.24
C ASN A 222 -1.70 12.95 -11.78
N SER A 223 -2.74 13.44 -12.47
CA SER A 223 -2.89 13.35 -13.94
C SER A 223 -1.88 14.21 -14.72
N THR A 224 -0.90 14.80 -14.04
CA THR A 224 0.15 15.64 -14.61
C THR A 224 1.50 15.24 -14.03
N VAL A 225 2.59 15.44 -14.78
CA VAL A 225 3.96 15.21 -14.28
C VAL A 225 4.21 15.92 -12.94
N SER A 226 3.89 17.20 -12.86
CA SER A 226 4.07 17.98 -11.63
C SER A 226 3.21 17.49 -10.48
N GLY A 227 2.00 16.98 -10.78
CA GLY A 227 1.13 16.32 -9.81
C GLY A 227 1.75 15.03 -9.26
N ASN A 228 2.29 14.18 -10.12
CA ASN A 228 3.02 12.98 -9.72
C ASN A 228 4.24 13.30 -8.85
N ILE A 229 5.08 14.26 -9.26
CA ILE A 229 6.23 14.71 -8.45
C ILE A 229 5.76 15.15 -7.06
N ARG A 230 4.71 15.98 -7.00
CA ARG A 230 4.18 16.50 -5.74
C ARG A 230 3.62 15.39 -4.86
N ALA A 231 2.93 14.40 -5.44
CA ALA A 231 2.41 13.25 -4.72
C ALA A 231 3.55 12.42 -4.11
N VAL A 232 4.62 12.17 -4.86
CA VAL A 232 5.80 11.45 -4.35
C VAL A 232 6.48 12.24 -3.24
N VAL A 233 6.71 13.55 -3.42
CA VAL A 233 7.35 14.39 -2.40
C VAL A 233 6.53 14.45 -1.11
N ASP A 234 5.22 14.64 -1.20
CA ASP A 234 4.35 14.67 -0.02
C ASP A 234 4.30 13.31 0.67
N LEU A 235 4.22 12.22 -0.10
CA LEU A 235 4.21 10.86 0.44
C LEU A 235 5.53 10.49 1.13
N LEU A 236 6.68 10.91 0.59
CA LEU A 236 7.99 10.78 1.24
C LEU A 236 8.06 11.60 2.54
N ALA A 237 7.52 12.82 2.53
CA ALA A 237 7.46 13.68 3.72
C ALA A 237 6.57 13.07 4.82
N GLN A 238 5.44 12.45 4.45
CA GLN A 238 4.64 11.66 5.39
C GLN A 238 5.46 10.48 5.94
N GLY A 239 6.29 9.86 5.09
CA GLY A 239 7.32 8.86 5.43
C GLY A 239 8.45 9.34 6.32
N GLY A 240 8.50 10.63 6.69
CA GLY A 240 9.59 11.20 7.49
C GLY A 240 10.90 11.35 6.70
N ILE A 241 10.83 11.34 5.37
CA ILE A 241 11.95 11.61 4.47
C ILE A 241 11.77 13.02 3.92
N HIS A 242 12.74 13.90 4.20
CA HIS A 242 12.71 15.30 3.82
C HIS A 242 13.93 15.69 2.97
N ASP A 243 13.78 16.75 2.18
CA ASP A 243 14.89 17.31 1.40
C ASP A 243 15.96 17.90 2.34
N PRO A 244 17.22 17.43 2.27
CA PRO A 244 18.32 17.97 3.08
C PRO A 244 18.54 19.48 2.87
N SER A 245 18.26 19.99 1.67
CA SER A 245 18.47 21.40 1.33
C SER A 245 17.38 22.33 1.88
N ALA A 246 16.19 21.82 2.13
CA ALA A 246 15.07 22.56 2.69
C ALA A 246 15.14 22.68 4.23
N THR A 247 16.01 21.90 4.88
CA THR A 247 16.01 21.69 6.33
C THR A 247 17.12 22.50 7.01
N SER A 248 17.01 23.83 7.01
CA SER A 248 17.96 24.73 7.70
C SER A 248 17.79 24.77 9.23
N SER A 249 16.83 24.01 9.78
CA SER A 249 16.60 23.91 11.22
C SER A 249 16.54 22.45 11.67
N SER A 250 17.41 22.10 12.60
CA SER A 250 17.84 20.77 13.06
C SER A 250 16.78 19.95 13.83
N LYS A 251 15.52 19.88 13.36
CA LYS A 251 14.43 19.23 14.10
C LYS A 251 13.83 17.97 13.47
N PHE A 252 14.26 17.57 12.30
CA PHE A 252 13.77 16.34 11.67
C PHE A 252 14.93 15.36 11.50
N ASP A 253 14.88 14.23 12.21
CA ASP A 253 15.76 13.08 12.02
C ASP A 253 15.43 12.37 10.69
N SER A 254 15.61 13.06 9.57
CA SER A 254 15.46 12.47 8.24
C SER A 254 16.74 11.72 7.87
N PRO A 255 16.66 10.43 7.49
CA PRO A 255 17.82 9.71 6.99
C PRO A 255 18.30 10.32 5.66
N ASP A 256 19.60 10.23 5.41
CA ASP A 256 20.17 10.53 4.09
C ASP A 256 19.85 9.39 3.11
N ILE A 257 19.09 9.72 2.07
CA ILE A 257 18.69 8.78 1.03
C ILE A 257 19.61 8.83 -0.19
N SER A 258 20.64 9.68 -0.22
CA SER A 258 21.46 9.94 -1.41
C SER A 258 22.12 8.68 -1.99
N GLU A 259 22.53 7.75 -1.14
CA GLU A 259 23.15 6.47 -1.53
C GLU A 259 22.13 5.34 -1.78
N HIS A 260 20.86 5.55 -1.43
CA HIS A 260 19.84 4.50 -1.39
C HIS A 260 18.81 4.64 -2.52
N VAL A 261 18.32 3.50 -3.01
CA VAL A 261 17.17 3.45 -3.92
C VAL A 261 15.90 3.41 -3.10
N ILE A 262 14.98 4.33 -3.40
CA ILE A 262 13.61 4.31 -2.87
C ILE A 262 12.67 3.75 -3.93
N LEU A 263 11.87 2.76 -3.54
CA LEU A 263 10.92 2.13 -4.44
C LEU A 263 9.56 2.81 -4.33
N VAL A 264 9.09 3.33 -5.46
CA VAL A 264 7.79 3.99 -5.57
C VAL A 264 6.98 3.32 -6.67
N HIS A 265 5.72 3.04 -6.38
CA HIS A 265 4.74 2.49 -7.30
C HIS A 265 3.54 3.44 -7.40
N GLY A 266 2.97 3.58 -8.59
CA GLY A 266 1.75 4.34 -8.78
C GLY A 266 1.44 4.52 -10.25
N ASP A 267 0.42 5.33 -10.54
CA ASP A 267 0.08 5.74 -11.90
C ASP A 267 1.09 6.78 -12.42
N LEU A 268 2.33 6.31 -12.59
CA LEU A 268 3.40 7.00 -13.28
C LEU A 268 3.08 6.91 -14.76
N GLY A 269 2.21 7.81 -15.25
CA GLY A 269 1.80 7.90 -16.64
C GLY A 269 2.91 7.45 -17.59
N THR A 270 2.60 6.44 -18.40
CA THR A 270 3.49 5.59 -19.21
C THR A 270 4.86 6.20 -19.61
N GLY A 271 5.83 6.21 -18.70
CA GLY A 271 7.22 6.60 -18.97
C GLY A 271 7.62 8.05 -18.68
N GLU A 272 6.82 8.79 -17.91
CA GLU A 272 7.16 10.18 -17.52
C GLU A 272 8.18 10.25 -16.38
N ARG A 273 9.01 11.31 -16.42
CA ARG A 273 10.22 11.49 -15.60
C ARG A 273 9.87 12.23 -14.30
N LEU A 274 10.32 11.69 -13.16
CA LEU A 274 10.29 12.35 -11.85
C LEU A 274 11.67 12.88 -11.47
#